data_AF-A0A355T0G1-F1
#
_entry.id   AF-A0A355T0G1-F1
#
_cell.length_a   1.000
_cell.length_b   1.000
_cell.length_c   1.000
_cell.angle_alpha   90.00
_cell.angle_beta   90.00
_cell.angle_gamma   90.00
#
_symmetry.space_group_name_H-M   'P 1'
#
loop_
_entity.id
_entity.type
_entity.pdbx_description
1 polymer ?
#
loop_
_entity_poly.entity_id
_entity_poly.type
_entity_poly.pdbx_seq_one_letter_code
_entity_poly.pdbx_strand_id
1 'polypeptide(L)'
;MLGTDWLLLTYWFVTTLVALGIFSIPEGYLFKDYYDPRVVAWNWSFFPLDVIFAALGIYAARLFTKGDNRWFGYALVSAALTFCAGFMAICYWVILSDFDPSWWIPNIIIAAWPVWFVPKLILAMK
;
A
#
# COMPACT_ATOMS: atom_id res chain seq x y z
N MET A 1 -6.87 8.44 3.64
CA MET A 1 -5.41 8.32 3.85
C MET A 1 -5.13 7.73 5.22
N LEU A 2 -5.30 8.44 6.34
CA LEU A 2 -4.87 7.91 7.65
C LEU A 2 -5.33 6.48 7.96
N GLY A 3 -6.60 6.13 7.73
CA GLY A 3 -7.09 4.75 7.96
C GLY A 3 -6.38 3.70 7.09
N THR A 4 -6.14 4.00 5.80
CA THR A 4 -5.43 3.09 4.88
C THR A 4 -3.95 2.99 5.24
N ASP A 5 -3.33 4.10 5.64
CA ASP A 5 -1.92 4.14 6.03
C ASP A 5 -1.67 3.31 7.30
N TRP A 6 -2.53 3.46 8.32
CA TRP A 6 -2.44 2.66 9.55
C TRP A 6 -2.74 1.17 9.32
N LEU A 7 -3.73 0.85 8.49
CA LEU A 7 -4.03 -0.52 8.13
C LEU A 7 -2.84 -1.19 7.45
N LEU A 8 -2.16 -0.49 6.54
CA LEU A 8 -1.00 -1.00 5.83
C LEU A 8 0.21 -1.19 6.74
N LEU A 9 0.49 -0.23 7.63
CA LEU A 9 1.56 -0.40 8.63
C LEU A 9 1.25 -1.56 9.58
N THR A 10 -0.02 -1.76 9.93
CA THR A 10 -0.45 -2.91 10.73
C THR A 10 -0.25 -4.22 9.98
N TYR A 11 -0.62 -4.27 8.69
CA TYR A 11 -0.37 -5.41 7.82
C TYR A 11 1.13 -5.77 7.81
N TRP A 12 2.00 -4.81 7.52
CA TRP A 12 3.44 -5.08 7.47
C TRP A 12 4.07 -5.43 8.81
N PHE A 13 3.58 -4.84 9.89
CA PHE A 13 3.98 -5.22 11.24
C PHE A 13 3.66 -6.69 11.51
N VAL A 14 2.43 -7.12 11.24
CA VAL A 14 1.98 -8.50 11.41
C VAL A 14 2.76 -9.45 10.48
N THR A 15 2.90 -9.12 9.19
CA THR A 15 3.68 -9.90 8.22
C THR A 15 5.14 -10.09 8.67
N THR A 16 5.75 -9.06 9.25
CA THR A 16 7.11 -9.15 9.80
C THR A 16 7.17 -10.06 11.02
N LEU A 17 6.21 -9.98 11.95
CA LEU A 17 6.15 -10.88 13.11
C LEU A 17 6.00 -12.34 12.68
N VAL A 18 5.21 -12.61 11.65
CA VAL A 18 5.06 -13.94 11.06
C VAL A 18 6.37 -14.41 10.44
N ALA A 19 7.03 -13.56 9.64
CA ALA A 19 8.29 -13.92 9.00
C ALA A 19 9.45 -14.16 9.99
N LEU A 20 9.42 -13.51 11.16
CA LEU A 20 10.36 -13.75 12.25
C LEU A 20 10.03 -15.00 13.09
N GLY A 21 8.93 -15.69 12.82
CA GLY A 21 8.48 -16.85 13.60
C GLY A 21 7.98 -16.50 15.00
N ILE A 22 7.72 -15.22 15.28
CA ILE A 22 7.22 -14.73 16.58
C ILE A 22 5.70 -14.95 16.68
N PHE A 23 5.03 -14.97 15.54
CA PHE A 23 3.59 -15.12 15.43
C PHE A 23 3.25 -16.12 14.29
N SER A 24 2.15 -16.85 14.42
CA SER A 24 1.69 -17.80 13.39
C SER A 24 0.28 -17.43 12.95
N ILE A 25 0.05 -17.43 11.65
CA ILE A 25 -1.27 -17.19 11.05
C ILE A 25 -1.64 -18.43 10.23
N PRO A 26 -2.92 -18.86 10.20
CA PRO A 26 -3.35 -19.94 9.34
C PRO A 26 -3.00 -19.67 7.88
N GLU A 27 -2.55 -20.69 7.16
CA GLU A 27 -2.03 -20.57 5.80
C GLU A 27 -3.01 -19.92 4.82
N GLY A 28 -4.32 -20.11 5.03
CA GLY A 28 -5.37 -19.51 4.20
C GLY A 28 -5.44 -17.98 4.27
N TYR A 29 -4.74 -17.34 5.20
CA TYR A 29 -4.61 -15.87 5.29
C TYR A 29 -3.26 -15.36 4.77
N LEU A 30 -2.32 -16.26 4.44
CA LEU A 30 -1.06 -15.87 3.82
C LEU A 30 -1.29 -15.47 2.37
N PHE A 31 -0.28 -14.80 1.80
CA PHE A 31 -0.39 -14.38 0.42
C PHE A 31 -0.37 -15.56 -0.56
N LYS A 32 -0.93 -15.35 -1.76
CA LYS A 32 -1.00 -16.40 -2.78
C LYS A 32 0.37 -16.98 -3.05
N ASP A 33 0.43 -18.30 -3.20
CA ASP A 33 1.67 -19.00 -3.51
C ASP A 33 2.82 -18.66 -2.56
N TYR A 34 2.53 -18.48 -1.26
CA TYR A 34 3.56 -18.12 -0.26
C TYR A 34 4.73 -19.12 -0.16
N TYR A 35 4.56 -20.31 -0.73
CA TYR A 35 5.59 -21.33 -0.86
C TYR A 35 6.60 -21.07 -1.98
N ASP A 36 6.24 -20.31 -3.03
CA ASP A 36 7.17 -19.97 -4.11
C ASP A 36 8.07 -18.81 -3.67
N PRO A 37 9.40 -19.03 -3.51
CA PRO A 37 10.32 -17.99 -3.04
C PRO A 37 10.32 -16.73 -3.91
N ARG A 38 9.96 -16.84 -5.19
CA ARG A 38 9.87 -15.69 -6.11
C ARG A 38 8.66 -14.83 -5.79
N VAL A 39 7.52 -15.45 -5.46
CA VAL A 39 6.30 -14.73 -5.05
C VAL A 39 6.53 -14.08 -3.68
N VAL A 40 7.24 -14.75 -2.77
CA VAL A 40 7.69 -14.16 -1.51
C VAL A 40 8.56 -12.92 -1.76
N ALA A 41 9.62 -13.05 -2.56
CA ALA A 41 10.51 -11.93 -2.87
C ALA A 41 9.77 -10.76 -3.54
N TRP A 42 8.84 -11.06 -4.44
CA TRP A 42 7.98 -10.07 -5.06
C TRP A 42 7.07 -9.37 -4.04
N ASN A 43 6.40 -10.09 -3.14
CA ASN A 43 5.57 -9.50 -2.10
C ASN A 43 6.41 -8.59 -1.17
N TRP A 44 7.57 -9.06 -0.73
CA TRP A 44 8.49 -8.28 0.11
C TRP A 44 9.08 -7.07 -0.59
N SER A 45 9.11 -7.04 -1.93
CA SER A 45 9.53 -5.85 -2.68
C SER A 45 8.62 -4.64 -2.45
N PHE A 46 7.35 -4.86 -2.05
CA PHE A 46 6.41 -3.79 -1.72
C PHE A 46 6.65 -3.21 -0.31
N PHE A 47 7.26 -3.94 0.62
CA PHE A 47 7.49 -3.47 1.99
C PHE A 47 8.11 -2.05 2.08
N PRO A 48 9.27 -1.76 1.44
CA PRO A 48 9.85 -0.43 1.54
C PRO A 48 8.95 0.64 0.92
N LEU A 49 8.29 0.33 -0.21
CA LEU A 49 7.38 1.25 -0.90
C LEU A 49 6.18 1.60 -0.01
N ASP A 50 5.57 0.58 0.56
CA ASP A 50 4.37 0.64 1.38
C ASP A 50 4.59 1.42 2.68
N VAL A 51 5.69 1.13 3.38
CA VAL A 51 6.07 1.85 4.59
C VAL A 51 6.35 3.32 4.28
N ILE A 52 7.07 3.61 3.19
CA ILE A 52 7.38 4.99 2.81
C ILE A 52 6.08 5.75 2.51
N PHE A 53 5.20 5.22 1.66
CA PHE A 53 4.01 5.98 1.29
C PHE A 53 3.05 6.16 2.47
N ALA A 54 2.94 5.18 3.37
CA ALA A 54 2.12 5.30 4.58
C ALA A 54 2.70 6.36 5.55
N ALA A 55 4.02 6.37 5.74
CA ALA A 55 4.69 7.37 6.56
C ALA A 55 4.50 8.79 5.98
N LEU A 56 4.63 8.94 4.66
CA LEU A 56 4.39 10.20 3.97
C LEU A 56 2.93 10.66 4.08
N GLY A 57 1.96 9.75 3.98
CA GLY A 57 0.53 10.04 4.14
C GLY A 57 0.19 10.55 5.54
N ILE A 58 0.71 9.88 6.58
CA ILE A 58 0.55 10.29 7.98
C ILE A 58 1.23 11.65 8.22
N TYR A 59 2.45 11.84 7.69
CA TYR A 59 3.17 13.09 7.85
C TYR A 59 2.46 14.27 7.15
N ALA A 60 1.94 14.03 5.94
CA ALA A 60 1.14 15.01 5.21
C ALA A 60 -0.12 15.41 6.02
N ALA A 61 -0.84 14.43 6.57
CA ALA A 61 -2.01 14.70 7.41
C ALA A 61 -1.64 15.54 8.64
N ARG A 62 -0.49 15.25 9.29
CA ARG A 62 0.01 16.05 10.41
C ARG A 62 0.32 17.49 10.01
N LEU A 63 0.97 17.71 8.87
CA LEU A 63 1.27 19.05 8.36
C LEU A 63 -0.01 19.82 8.01
N PHE A 64 -1.00 19.15 7.44
CA PHE A 64 -2.31 19.73 7.14
C PHE A 64 -2.99 20.26 8.41
N THR A 65 -3.00 19.48 9.50
CA THR A 65 -3.56 19.93 10.79
C THR A 65 -2.84 21.13 11.41
N LYS A 66 -1.61 21.41 10.97
CA LYS A 66 -0.81 22.56 11.41
C LYS A 66 -0.89 23.77 10.47
N GLY A 67 -1.66 23.68 9.38
CA GLY A 67 -1.71 24.71 8.35
C GLY A 67 -0.42 24.88 7.55
N ASP A 68 0.45 23.87 7.52
CA ASP A 68 1.72 23.92 6.80
C ASP A 68 1.56 23.43 5.36
N ASN A 69 1.65 24.35 4.39
CA ASN A 69 1.44 24.11 2.96
C ASN A 69 2.32 23.00 2.34
N ARG A 70 3.41 22.60 3.00
CA ARG A 70 4.23 21.45 2.55
C ARG A 70 3.45 20.14 2.54
N TRP A 71 2.33 20.07 3.28
CA TRP A 71 1.46 18.89 3.34
C TRP A 71 1.10 18.35 1.95
N PHE A 72 0.86 19.23 0.97
CA PHE A 72 0.41 18.86 -0.36
C PHE A 72 1.46 18.02 -1.10
N GLY A 73 2.73 18.41 -1.05
CA GLY A 73 3.81 17.68 -1.70
C GLY A 73 3.95 16.25 -1.17
N TYR A 74 3.93 16.10 0.16
CA TYR A 74 4.00 14.77 0.78
C TYR A 74 2.76 13.91 0.49
N ALA A 75 1.57 14.50 0.48
CA ALA A 75 0.33 13.81 0.13
C ALA A 75 0.34 13.33 -1.32
N LEU A 76 0.86 14.13 -2.25
CA LEU A 76 0.96 13.78 -3.66
C LEU A 76 1.95 12.65 -3.90
N VAL A 77 3.13 12.70 -3.28
CA VAL A 77 4.13 11.63 -3.37
C VAL A 77 3.57 10.34 -2.76
N SER A 78 2.95 10.41 -1.59
CA SER A 78 2.27 9.27 -0.96
C SER A 78 1.24 8.65 -1.91
N ALA A 79 0.34 9.46 -2.48
CA ALA A 79 -0.69 8.99 -3.41
C ALA A 79 -0.09 8.34 -4.68
N ALA A 80 0.98 8.91 -5.24
CA ALA A 80 1.66 8.34 -6.40
C ALA A 80 2.28 6.97 -6.10
N LEU A 81 2.94 6.81 -4.95
CA LEU A 81 3.53 5.53 -4.53
C LEU A 81 2.45 4.49 -4.21
N THR A 82 1.34 4.88 -3.57
CA THR A 82 0.17 4.00 -3.38
C THR A 82 -0.37 3.50 -4.73
N PHE A 83 -0.48 4.38 -5.73
CA PHE A 83 -0.93 3.99 -7.07
C PHE A 83 0.04 2.98 -7.68
N CYS A 84 1.34 3.27 -7.64
CA CYS A 84 2.37 2.38 -8.15
C CYS A 84 2.34 1.00 -7.49
N ALA A 85 2.16 0.93 -6.16
CA ALA A 85 2.07 -0.35 -5.44
C ALA A 85 0.93 -1.22 -5.99
N GLY A 86 -0.30 -0.70 -6.00
CA GLY A 86 -1.45 -1.46 -6.51
C GLY A 86 -1.34 -1.79 -8.00
N PHE A 87 -0.90 -0.83 -8.82
CA PHE A 87 -0.78 -1.02 -10.26
C PHE A 87 0.28 -2.05 -10.64
N MET A 88 1.46 -1.99 -10.03
CA MET A 88 2.52 -2.99 -10.25
C MET A 88 2.05 -4.39 -9.86
N ALA A 89 1.25 -4.50 -8.79
CA ALA A 89 0.71 -5.79 -8.39
C ALA A 89 -0.29 -6.36 -9.41
N ILE A 90 -1.17 -5.52 -9.97
CA ILE A 90 -2.07 -5.92 -11.05
C ILE A 90 -1.27 -6.35 -12.30
N CYS A 91 -0.26 -5.56 -12.69
CA CYS A 91 0.60 -5.90 -13.84
C CYS A 91 1.28 -7.26 -13.67
N TYR A 92 1.79 -7.56 -12.48
CA TYR A 92 2.39 -8.85 -12.16
C TYR A 92 1.43 -10.02 -12.41
N TRP A 93 0.21 -9.94 -11.88
CA TRP A 93 -0.79 -10.99 -12.07
C TRP A 93 -1.25 -11.14 -13.52
N VAL A 94 -1.38 -10.01 -14.25
CA VAL A 94 -1.67 -10.03 -15.69
C VAL A 94 -0.58 -10.77 -16.47
N ILE A 95 0.70 -10.52 -16.18
CA ILE A 95 1.83 -11.19 -16.85
C ILE A 95 1.78 -12.71 -16.63
N LEU A 96 1.40 -13.13 -15.41
CA LEU A 96 1.22 -14.54 -15.07
C LEU A 96 -0.09 -15.14 -15.59
N SER A 97 -0.97 -14.35 -16.21
CA SER A 97 -2.31 -14.75 -16.65
C SER A 97 -3.18 -15.31 -15.50
N ASP A 98 -3.01 -14.76 -14.30
CA ASP A 98 -3.77 -15.12 -13.10
C ASP A 98 -4.76 -14.01 -12.75
N PHE A 99 -6.03 -14.37 -12.58
CA PHE A 99 -7.15 -13.43 -12.38
C PHE A 99 -7.92 -13.67 -11.09
N ASP A 100 -7.28 -14.25 -10.09
CA ASP A 100 -7.90 -14.52 -8.78
C ASP A 100 -8.43 -13.22 -8.12
N PRO A 101 -9.76 -13.10 -7.90
CA PRO A 101 -10.36 -11.91 -7.33
C PRO A 101 -9.83 -11.55 -5.93
N SER A 102 -9.40 -12.55 -5.14
CA SER A 102 -8.89 -12.31 -3.80
C SER A 102 -7.59 -11.49 -3.79
N TRP A 103 -6.85 -11.52 -4.90
CA TRP A 103 -5.61 -10.75 -5.11
C TRP A 103 -5.83 -9.51 -5.97
N TRP A 104 -6.72 -9.61 -6.94
CA TRP A 104 -7.02 -8.49 -7.82
C TRP A 104 -7.77 -7.37 -7.11
N ILE A 105 -8.83 -7.68 -6.36
CA ILE A 105 -9.71 -6.67 -5.76
C ILE A 105 -8.94 -5.74 -4.81
N PRO A 106 -8.13 -6.23 -3.86
CA PRO A 106 -7.39 -5.34 -2.96
C PRO A 106 -6.41 -4.43 -3.72
N ASN A 107 -5.68 -4.96 -4.70
CA ASN A 107 -4.70 -4.20 -5.47
C ASN A 107 -5.33 -3.16 -6.40
N ILE A 108 -6.50 -3.47 -6.98
CA ILE A 108 -7.31 -2.49 -7.73
C ILE A 108 -7.80 -1.38 -6.80
N ILE A 109 -8.27 -1.69 -5.60
CA ILE A 109 -8.72 -0.67 -4.64
C ILE A 109 -7.55 0.26 -4.28
N ILE A 110 -6.37 -0.31 -3.99
CA ILE A 110 -5.16 0.46 -3.69
C ILE A 110 -4.78 1.36 -4.88
N ALA A 111 -4.80 0.85 -6.11
CA ALA A 111 -4.48 1.63 -7.30
C ALA A 111 -5.53 2.72 -7.60
N ALA A 112 -6.82 2.42 -7.44
CA ALA A 112 -7.90 3.35 -7.76
C ALA A 112 -8.01 4.49 -6.72
N TRP A 113 -7.62 4.23 -5.47
CA TRP A 113 -7.77 5.18 -4.38
C TRP A 113 -7.09 6.55 -4.64
N PRO A 114 -5.81 6.61 -5.04
CA PRO A 114 -5.15 7.85 -5.45
C PRO A 114 -5.84 8.61 -6.57
N VAL A 115 -6.37 7.91 -7.58
CA VAL A 115 -7.05 8.53 -8.74
C VAL A 115 -8.27 9.32 -8.29
N TRP A 116 -9.00 8.81 -7.31
CA TRP A 116 -10.15 9.51 -6.73
C TRP A 116 -9.75 10.59 -5.72
N PHE A 117 -8.65 10.39 -5.01
CA PHE A 117 -8.21 11.26 -3.91
C PHE A 117 -7.45 12.51 -4.38
N VAL A 118 -6.57 12.40 -5.39
CA VAL A 118 -5.71 13.50 -5.86
C VAL A 118 -6.49 14.74 -6.33
N PRO A 119 -7.61 14.63 -7.08
CA PRO A 119 -8.41 15.81 -7.43
C PRO A 119 -8.90 16.60 -6.20
N LYS A 120 -9.23 15.90 -5.11
CA LYS A 120 -9.66 16.53 -3.86
C LYS A 120 -8.51 17.21 -3.14
N LEU A 121 -7.30 16.65 -3.20
CA LEU A 121 -6.10 17.30 -2.67
C LEU A 121 -5.83 18.63 -3.38
N ILE A 122 -5.95 18.64 -4.71
CA ILE A 122 -5.72 19.83 -5.53
C ILE A 122 -6.74 20.92 -5.18
N LEU A 123 -8.00 20.54 -4.95
CA LEU A 123 -9.04 21.49 -4.51
C LEU A 123 -8.77 22.04 -3.11
N ALA A 124 -8.26 21.23 -2.19
CA ALA A 124 -7.97 21.63 -0.81
C ALA A 124 -6.69 22.49 -0.65
N MET A 125 -5.85 22.57 -1.69
CA MET A 125 -4.66 23.42 -1.72
C MET A 125 -5.00 24.90 -2.01
N LYS A 126 -6.17 25.14 -2.63
CA LYS A 126 -6.66 26.49 -2.95
C LYS A 126 -7.19 27.19 -1.70
#